data_AF-A0A925ANG1-F1
#
_entry.id   AF-A0A925ANG1-F1
#
_cell.length_a   1.000
_cell.length_b   1.000
_cell.length_c   1.000
_cell.angle_alpha   90.00
_cell.angle_beta   90.00
_cell.angle_gamma   90.00
#
_symmetry.space_group_name_H-M   'P 1'
#
loop_
_entity.id
_entity.type
_entity.pdbx_description
1 polymer ?
#
loop_
_entity_poly.entity_id
_entity_poly.type
_entity_poly.pdbx_seq_one_letter_code
_entity_poly.pdbx_strand_id
1 'polypeptide(L)'
;MRYIAIVVTMLSVVLLGYVVETQIVDPVNQTPLVAGQTEAALPVSLPVSSYIQFTGEFAETAGPVTYYVSSCARCHGPVDYAYREIKNPRLGQPLRQTIKLMAEGPAMAPLDAAALRQQYDLHVAMLGATPYAWLAPPAGNVITGEAIPGTKIVLNAKSGAYQAQMQDYRFVIPNEPGELKVSREGKEIAIPLGQP
;
A
#
# COMPACT_ATOMS: atom_id res chain seq x y z
N MET A 1 34.79 -29.22 2.77
CA MET A 1 33.50 -29.28 2.03
C MET A 1 33.36 -28.01 1.19
N ARG A 2 32.73 -28.17 0.03
CA ARG A 2 32.51 -27.28 -1.13
C ARG A 2 31.97 -25.87 -0.74
N TYR A 3 32.06 -24.79 -1.54
CA TYR A 3 31.90 -24.61 -3.00
C TYR A 3 32.68 -23.38 -3.52
N ILE A 4 33.18 -23.49 -4.75
CA ILE A 4 33.76 -22.40 -5.57
C ILE A 4 32.67 -21.93 -6.54
N ALA A 5 32.44 -20.62 -6.63
CA ALA A 5 31.55 -20.00 -7.61
C ALA A 5 32.30 -19.69 -8.91
N ILE A 6 31.72 -20.07 -10.05
CA ILE A 6 32.24 -19.79 -11.39
C ILE A 6 31.50 -18.57 -11.94
N VAL A 7 32.26 -17.53 -12.30
CA VAL A 7 31.78 -16.35 -13.05
C VAL A 7 32.09 -16.59 -14.52
N VAL A 8 31.06 -16.58 -15.38
CA VAL A 8 31.21 -16.66 -16.84
C VAL A 8 30.98 -15.27 -17.41
N THR A 9 32.04 -14.65 -17.91
CA THR A 9 32.00 -13.44 -18.73
C THR A 9 32.01 -13.84 -20.20
N MET A 10 30.96 -13.47 -20.94
CA MET A 10 30.92 -13.56 -22.40
C MET A 10 31.42 -12.25 -22.99
N LEU A 11 32.64 -12.29 -23.49
CA LEU A 11 33.27 -11.31 -24.36
C LEU A 11 32.96 -11.73 -25.81
N SER A 12 32.45 -10.83 -26.64
CA SER A 12 32.50 -11.02 -28.10
C SER A 12 32.57 -9.68 -28.83
N VAL A 13 33.38 -9.74 -29.86
CA VAL A 13 34.14 -8.67 -30.52
C VAL A 13 33.35 -8.06 -31.68
N VAL A 14 33.63 -6.78 -31.95
CA VAL A 14 33.06 -5.98 -33.04
C VAL A 14 33.96 -6.04 -34.29
N LEU A 15 33.32 -5.86 -35.45
CA LEU A 15 33.79 -5.41 -36.79
C LEU A 15 33.98 -6.47 -37.88
N LEU A 16 33.11 -6.39 -38.90
CA LEU A 16 33.47 -6.05 -40.28
C LEU A 16 32.20 -5.72 -41.12
N GLY A 17 32.19 -4.59 -41.83
CA GLY A 17 31.58 -4.52 -43.18
C GLY A 17 30.21 -3.85 -43.41
N TYR A 18 30.20 -2.51 -43.47
CA TYR A 18 29.53 -1.61 -44.45
C TYR A 18 27.99 -1.56 -44.69
N VAL A 19 27.53 -0.29 -44.61
CA VAL A 19 26.58 0.51 -45.44
C VAL A 19 25.08 0.51 -45.13
N VAL A 20 24.65 1.76 -44.99
CA VAL A 20 23.35 2.33 -44.65
C VAL A 20 22.40 2.26 -45.84
N GLU A 21 21.12 1.98 -45.59
CA GLU A 21 20.06 2.45 -46.48
C GLU A 21 18.88 2.98 -45.66
N THR A 22 18.58 4.25 -45.90
CA THR A 22 17.57 5.06 -45.23
C THR A 22 16.16 4.68 -45.67
N GLN A 23 15.23 4.60 -44.70
CA GLN A 23 13.80 4.43 -44.97
C GLN A 23 13.21 5.69 -45.64
N ILE A 24 12.31 5.49 -46.61
CA ILE A 24 11.37 6.51 -47.06
C ILE A 24 9.95 5.93 -46.94
N VAL A 25 9.11 6.64 -46.22
CA VAL A 25 7.66 6.42 -46.09
C VAL A 25 6.95 7.46 -46.97
N ASP A 26 5.88 7.05 -47.65
CA ASP A 26 5.03 7.92 -48.48
C ASP A 26 3.95 8.60 -47.61
N PRO A 27 3.76 9.95 -47.71
CA PRO A 27 2.95 10.69 -46.74
C PRO A 27 1.42 10.71 -46.98
N VAL A 28 0.84 10.16 -48.05
CA VAL A 28 -0.62 10.30 -48.31
C VAL A 28 -1.27 9.06 -48.98
N ASN A 29 -1.47 7.99 -48.20
CA ASN A 29 -2.44 6.87 -48.38
C ASN A 29 -2.32 5.91 -49.61
N GLN A 30 -2.16 4.59 -49.37
CA GLN A 30 -3.00 3.48 -49.89
C GLN A 30 -2.36 2.07 -49.64
N THR A 31 -3.10 1.21 -48.95
CA THR A 31 -2.76 -0.12 -48.39
C THR A 31 -2.57 -1.23 -49.46
N PRO A 32 -1.97 -2.40 -49.12
CA PRO A 32 -2.84 -3.48 -48.65
C PRO A 32 -2.32 -4.27 -47.44
N LEU A 33 -3.31 -4.65 -46.62
CA LEU A 33 -3.22 -5.62 -45.54
C LEU A 33 -2.71 -6.97 -46.05
N VAL A 34 -1.95 -7.68 -45.20
CA VAL A 34 -1.99 -9.14 -45.17
C VAL A 34 -2.48 -9.59 -43.79
N ALA A 35 -3.61 -10.27 -43.86
CA ALA A 35 -4.40 -10.81 -42.76
C ALA A 35 -3.70 -11.99 -42.08
N GLY A 36 -3.86 -12.10 -40.76
CA GLY A 36 -3.57 -13.35 -40.07
C GLY A 36 -3.34 -13.19 -38.58
N GLN A 37 -4.44 -13.36 -37.82
CA GLN A 37 -4.46 -13.74 -36.40
C GLN A 37 -4.25 -12.63 -35.36
N THR A 38 -5.32 -11.86 -35.21
CA THR A 38 -5.71 -11.16 -33.99
C THR A 38 -6.03 -12.15 -32.87
N GLU A 39 -5.16 -12.29 -31.87
CA GLU A 39 -5.63 -12.48 -30.50
C GLU A 39 -5.89 -11.09 -29.93
N ALA A 40 -7.14 -10.65 -30.05
CA ALA A 40 -7.63 -9.46 -29.41
C ALA A 40 -7.52 -9.67 -27.89
N ALA A 41 -6.44 -9.18 -27.29
CA ALA A 41 -6.44 -8.84 -25.89
C ALA A 41 -7.51 -7.76 -25.71
N LEU A 42 -8.71 -8.19 -25.30
CA LEU A 42 -9.77 -7.28 -24.89
C LEU A 42 -9.17 -6.37 -23.81
N PRO A 43 -9.10 -5.05 -24.00
CA PRO A 43 -8.80 -4.17 -22.89
C PRO A 43 -9.97 -4.31 -21.93
N VAL A 44 -9.76 -5.02 -20.83
CA VAL A 44 -10.68 -5.02 -19.68
C VAL A 44 -10.59 -3.62 -19.09
N SER A 45 -11.30 -2.67 -19.70
CA SER A 45 -11.69 -1.43 -19.08
C SER A 45 -12.70 -1.81 -18.00
N LEU A 46 -12.20 -2.16 -16.82
CA LEU A 46 -13.05 -2.10 -15.64
C LEU A 46 -13.48 -0.63 -15.53
N PRO A 47 -14.78 -0.33 -15.45
CA PRO A 47 -15.18 0.99 -15.04
C PRO A 47 -14.52 1.22 -13.68
N VAL A 48 -13.69 2.26 -13.58
CA VAL A 48 -13.22 2.75 -12.29
C VAL A 48 -14.47 3.27 -11.60
N SER A 49 -15.16 2.38 -10.91
CA SER A 49 -16.45 2.61 -10.30
C SER A 49 -16.26 3.69 -9.25
N SER A 50 -16.93 4.82 -9.48
CA SER A 50 -17.24 5.91 -8.54
C SER A 50 -16.16 6.21 -7.50
N TYR A 51 -15.44 7.31 -7.70
CA TYR A 51 -14.76 7.97 -6.59
C TYR A 51 -15.79 8.35 -5.52
N ILE A 52 -15.71 7.73 -4.34
CA ILE A 52 -16.45 8.24 -3.18
C ILE A 52 -15.76 9.54 -2.78
N GLN A 53 -16.46 10.65 -2.96
CA GLN A 53 -16.00 11.95 -2.49
C GLN A 53 -16.17 12.02 -0.97
N PHE A 54 -15.12 12.49 -0.29
CA PHE A 54 -15.19 12.90 1.10
C PHE A 54 -16.23 14.02 1.26
N THR A 55 -17.41 13.70 1.76
CA THR A 55 -18.52 14.67 1.91
C THR A 55 -18.96 14.85 3.36
N GLY A 56 -18.25 14.24 4.33
CA GLY A 56 -18.61 14.30 5.75
C GLY A 56 -17.43 14.59 6.67
N GLU A 57 -17.74 15.15 7.85
CA GLU A 57 -16.84 15.14 9.00
C GLU A 57 -16.55 13.68 9.37
N PHE A 58 -15.27 13.33 9.50
CA PHE A 58 -14.92 12.03 10.06
C PHE A 58 -15.49 11.96 11.48
N ALA A 59 -16.17 10.85 11.80
CA ALA A 59 -16.42 10.53 13.20
C ALA A 59 -15.10 10.69 13.98
N GLU A 60 -15.15 11.39 15.12
CA GLU A 60 -13.98 11.80 15.91
C GLU A 60 -13.11 10.63 16.43
N THR A 61 -13.43 9.39 16.10
CA THR A 61 -12.67 8.21 16.47
C THR A 61 -11.29 8.26 15.84
N ALA A 62 -10.34 8.87 16.54
CA ALA A 62 -8.93 8.87 16.22
C ALA A 62 -8.43 7.43 16.25
N GLY A 63 -8.01 6.92 15.08
CA GLY A 63 -7.38 5.63 14.97
C GLY A 63 -5.90 5.68 15.40
N PRO A 64 -5.19 4.56 15.25
CA PRO A 64 -3.83 4.43 15.74
C PRO A 64 -2.83 5.31 14.99
N VAL A 65 -3.06 5.64 13.72
CA VAL A 65 -2.18 6.55 12.98
C VAL A 65 -2.39 7.99 13.45
N THR A 66 -3.63 8.43 13.67
CA THR A 66 -3.93 9.74 14.28
C THR A 66 -3.24 9.86 15.65
N TYR A 67 -3.38 8.85 16.51
CA TYR A 67 -2.73 8.86 17.82
C TYR A 67 -1.20 8.96 17.69
N TYR A 68 -0.58 8.16 16.81
CA TYR A 68 0.87 8.22 16.62
C TYR A 68 1.32 9.63 16.18
N VAL A 69 0.62 10.21 15.20
CA VAL A 69 0.97 11.55 14.68
C VAL A 69 0.83 12.62 15.76
N SER A 70 -0.23 12.57 16.57
CA SER A 70 -0.48 13.57 17.62
C SER A 70 0.42 13.42 18.85
N SER A 71 0.77 12.17 19.21
CA SER A 71 1.37 11.88 20.52
C SER A 71 2.81 11.38 20.45
N CYS A 72 3.18 10.69 19.37
CA CYS A 72 4.48 10.01 19.24
C CYS A 72 5.42 10.69 18.24
N ALA A 73 4.88 11.30 17.18
CA ALA A 73 5.68 11.84 16.08
C ALA A 73 6.63 12.97 16.51
N ARG A 74 6.34 13.68 17.60
CA ARG A 74 7.26 14.70 18.16
C ARG A 74 8.64 14.14 18.55
N CYS A 75 8.71 12.86 18.93
CA CYS A 75 9.95 12.20 19.35
C CYS A 75 10.50 11.24 18.29
N HIS A 76 9.62 10.70 17.43
CA HIS A 76 9.96 9.64 16.46
C HIS A 76 9.95 10.12 15.00
N GLY A 77 9.60 11.37 14.75
CA GLY A 77 9.38 11.89 13.40
C GLY A 77 8.07 11.39 12.78
N PRO A 78 7.85 11.65 11.48
CA PRO A 78 6.66 11.19 10.78
C PRO A 78 6.55 9.66 10.80
N VAL A 79 5.34 9.15 10.59
CA VAL A 79 5.03 7.71 10.58
C VAL A 79 6.04 6.97 9.70
N ASP A 80 6.70 5.96 10.25
CA ASP A 80 7.75 5.11 9.65
C ASP A 80 9.21 5.63 9.64
N TYR A 81 9.46 6.92 9.89
CA TYR A 81 10.79 7.51 9.72
C TYR A 81 11.85 6.86 10.61
N ALA A 82 11.62 6.86 11.93
CA ALA A 82 12.54 6.25 12.90
C ALA A 82 12.68 4.72 12.71
N TYR A 83 11.71 4.07 12.05
CA TYR A 83 11.69 2.62 11.91
C TYR A 83 12.51 2.12 10.71
N ARG A 84 12.75 2.96 9.70
CA ARG A 84 13.61 2.64 8.56
C ARG A 84 15.08 2.46 8.95
N GLU A 85 15.52 3.09 10.04
CA GLU A 85 16.93 3.07 10.47
C GLU A 85 17.25 1.99 11.52
N ILE A 86 16.23 1.50 12.25
CA ILE A 86 16.42 0.50 13.31
C ILE A 86 16.49 -0.91 12.69
N LYS A 87 17.71 -1.41 12.47
CA LYS A 87 17.99 -2.73 11.88
C LYS A 87 17.74 -3.94 12.80
N ASN A 88 17.13 -3.79 13.98
CA ASN A 88 17.06 -4.91 14.94
C ASN A 88 15.72 -5.00 15.68
N PRO A 89 14.73 -5.75 15.15
CA PRO A 89 13.42 -5.83 15.77
C PRO A 89 13.39 -7.00 16.77
N ARG A 90 13.65 -6.73 18.05
CA ARG A 90 13.17 -7.62 19.13
C ARG A 90 11.65 -7.44 19.25
N LEU A 91 10.89 -8.14 18.42
CA LEU A 91 9.41 -8.14 18.44
C LEU A 91 8.90 -8.98 19.63
N GLY A 92 7.90 -8.48 20.37
CA GLY A 92 7.23 -9.23 21.46
C GLY A 92 6.67 -8.36 22.59
N GLN A 93 6.40 -8.97 23.76
CA GLN A 93 6.02 -8.27 25.01
C GLN A 93 6.89 -7.03 25.33
N PRO A 94 8.21 -7.03 25.07
CA PRO A 94 9.01 -5.83 25.25
C PRO A 94 8.50 -4.63 24.45
N LEU A 95 8.04 -4.83 23.21
CA LEU A 95 7.50 -3.75 22.38
C LEU A 95 6.18 -3.20 22.94
N ARG A 96 5.24 -4.07 23.30
CA ARG A 96 3.96 -3.64 23.88
C ARG A 96 4.16 -2.87 25.19
N GLN A 97 5.02 -3.37 26.08
CA GLN A 97 5.35 -2.69 27.33
C GLN A 97 6.08 -1.36 27.06
N THR A 98 6.99 -1.32 26.08
CA THR A 98 7.68 -0.08 25.69
C THR A 98 6.69 0.96 25.19
N ILE A 99 5.78 0.60 24.30
CA ILE A 99 4.73 1.51 23.80
C ILE A 99 3.90 2.05 24.96
N LYS A 100 3.51 1.18 25.90
CA LYS A 100 2.77 1.60 27.10
C LYS A 100 3.55 2.63 27.93
N LEU A 101 4.82 2.35 28.24
CA LEU A 101 5.66 3.27 29.01
C LEU A 101 5.89 4.60 28.28
N MET A 102 6.02 4.58 26.95
CA MET A 102 6.13 5.79 26.14
C MET A 102 4.84 6.60 26.14
N ALA A 103 3.69 5.93 26.04
CA ALA A 103 2.36 6.54 26.12
C ALA A 103 2.12 7.21 27.49
N GLU A 104 2.43 6.51 28.59
CA GLU A 104 2.24 6.99 29.95
C GLU A 104 3.24 8.08 30.37
N GLY A 105 4.49 8.00 29.87
CA GLY A 105 5.57 8.93 30.21
C GLY A 105 5.76 10.02 29.16
N PRO A 106 6.77 9.91 28.27
CA PRO A 106 7.13 10.97 27.32
C PRO A 106 5.99 11.50 26.46
N ALA A 107 5.02 10.68 26.05
CA ALA A 107 3.87 11.11 25.25
C ALA A 107 2.79 11.82 26.09
N MET A 108 2.68 11.49 27.39
CA MET A 108 1.64 11.96 28.31
C MET A 108 0.22 11.72 27.80
N ALA A 109 0.01 10.61 27.10
CA ALA A 109 -1.24 10.22 26.47
C ALA A 109 -1.50 8.72 26.73
N PRO A 110 -1.91 8.33 27.96
CA PRO A 110 -2.06 6.93 28.31
C PRO A 110 -3.11 6.23 27.42
N LEU A 111 -2.83 4.97 27.06
CA LEU A 111 -3.67 4.15 26.21
C LEU A 111 -4.41 3.09 27.05
N ASP A 112 -5.69 2.88 26.75
CA ASP A 112 -6.39 1.70 27.26
C ASP A 112 -5.89 0.40 26.60
N ALA A 113 -6.42 -0.75 27.04
CA ALA A 113 -5.96 -2.04 26.53
C ALA A 113 -6.19 -2.24 25.02
N ALA A 114 -7.29 -1.71 24.48
CA ALA A 114 -7.66 -1.85 23.08
C ALA A 114 -6.81 -0.92 22.20
N ALA A 115 -6.67 0.35 22.58
CA ALA A 115 -5.84 1.33 21.90
C ALA A 115 -4.36 0.93 21.96
N LEU A 116 -3.88 0.38 23.08
CA LEU A 116 -2.52 -0.18 23.19
C LEU A 116 -2.30 -1.35 22.24
N ARG A 117 -3.32 -2.19 22.02
CA ARG A 117 -3.21 -3.27 21.03
C ARG A 117 -3.12 -2.73 19.61
N GLN A 118 -3.96 -1.76 19.25
CA GLN A 118 -3.92 -1.12 17.93
C GLN A 118 -2.58 -0.42 17.68
N GLN A 119 -2.03 0.27 18.68
CA GLN A 119 -0.69 0.86 18.59
C GLN A 119 0.40 -0.19 18.40
N TYR A 120 0.34 -1.30 19.14
CA TYR A 120 1.28 -2.40 18.94
C TYR A 120 1.25 -2.92 17.51
N ASP A 121 0.06 -3.16 16.95
CA ASP A 121 -0.08 -3.68 15.58
C ASP A 121 0.47 -2.67 14.54
N LEU A 122 0.22 -1.36 14.73
CA LEU A 122 0.82 -0.30 13.90
C LEU A 122 2.36 -0.30 13.97
N HIS A 123 2.94 -0.39 15.18
CA HIS A 123 4.39 -0.41 15.37
C HIS A 123 5.04 -1.65 14.76
N VAL A 124 4.41 -2.81 14.87
CA VAL A 124 4.86 -4.04 14.20
C VAL A 124 4.87 -3.84 12.68
N ALA A 125 3.83 -3.23 12.11
CA ALA A 125 3.78 -2.98 10.69
C ALA A 125 4.86 -1.99 10.21
N MET A 126 5.12 -0.93 10.97
CA MET A 126 6.22 0.01 10.67
C MET A 126 7.59 -0.68 10.74
N LEU A 127 7.85 -1.48 11.78
CA LEU A 127 9.10 -2.25 11.93
C LEU A 127 9.30 -3.28 10.81
N GLY A 128 8.24 -3.95 10.38
CA GLY A 128 8.28 -4.94 9.32
C GLY A 128 8.23 -4.36 7.90
N ALA A 129 8.11 -3.02 7.79
CA ALA A 129 7.76 -2.33 6.55
C ALA A 129 6.61 -3.03 5.82
N THR A 130 5.55 -3.42 6.53
CA THR A 130 4.38 -4.08 5.96
C THR A 130 3.22 -3.10 5.81
N PRO A 131 2.27 -3.36 4.91
CA PRO A 131 1.05 -2.56 4.83
C PRO A 131 0.25 -2.66 6.13
N TYR A 132 -0.48 -1.60 6.45
CA TYR A 132 -1.33 -1.53 7.62
C TYR A 132 -2.55 -0.68 7.32
N ALA A 133 -3.72 -1.17 7.71
CA ALA A 133 -4.95 -0.40 7.77
C ALA A 133 -5.70 -0.73 9.07
N TRP A 134 -6.21 0.31 9.70
CA TRP A 134 -7.19 0.22 10.79
C TRP A 134 -8.55 0.63 10.24
N LEU A 135 -9.60 -0.10 10.61
CA LEU A 135 -10.98 0.17 10.19
C LEU A 135 -11.78 0.64 11.40
N ALA A 136 -12.44 1.77 11.25
CA ALA A 136 -13.45 2.20 12.21
C ALA A 136 -14.70 1.30 12.08
N PRO A 137 -15.54 1.24 13.12
CA PRO A 137 -16.88 0.66 12.98
C PRO A 137 -17.62 1.28 11.78
N PRO A 138 -18.32 0.48 10.96
CA PRO A 138 -19.05 1.02 9.82
C PRO A 138 -20.10 2.05 10.24
N ALA A 139 -20.23 3.11 9.45
CA ALA A 139 -21.22 4.17 9.66
C ALA A 139 -22.12 4.27 8.42
N GLY A 140 -23.29 3.64 8.48
CA GLY A 140 -24.20 3.57 7.33
C GLY A 140 -23.59 2.80 6.15
N ASN A 141 -23.49 3.45 5.00
CA ASN A 141 -23.02 2.86 3.74
C ASN A 141 -21.50 3.02 3.51
N VAL A 142 -20.75 3.48 4.49
CA VAL A 142 -19.29 3.66 4.38
C VAL A 142 -18.54 3.03 5.53
N ILE A 143 -17.32 2.61 5.24
CA ILE A 143 -16.30 2.28 6.23
C ILE A 143 -15.23 3.35 6.14
N THR A 144 -14.88 3.92 7.29
CA THR A 144 -13.73 4.82 7.41
C THR A 144 -12.57 4.08 8.06
N GLY A 145 -11.37 4.58 7.86
CA GLY A 145 -10.20 3.96 8.46
C GLY A 145 -8.96 4.82 8.37
N GLU A 146 -7.85 4.26 8.85
CA GLU A 146 -6.54 4.87 8.81
C GLU A 146 -5.50 3.92 8.24
N ALA A 147 -4.55 4.43 7.47
CA ALA A 147 -3.43 3.66 6.96
C ALA A 147 -2.12 4.44 7.01
N ILE A 148 -1.00 3.73 7.02
CA ILE A 148 0.32 4.34 6.94
C ILE A 148 0.44 5.12 5.61
N PRO A 149 1.02 6.34 5.60
CA PRO A 149 1.25 7.09 4.36
C PRO A 149 1.93 6.28 3.25
N GLY A 150 1.48 6.49 2.02
CA GLY A 150 1.93 5.73 0.84
C GLY A 150 1.27 4.35 0.66
N THR A 151 0.36 3.96 1.56
CA THR A 151 -0.46 2.77 1.40
C THR A 151 -1.53 2.98 0.33
N LYS A 152 -1.72 1.99 -0.55
CA LYS A 152 -2.84 1.91 -1.49
C LYS A 152 -3.90 0.95 -0.94
N ILE A 153 -5.15 1.38 -0.96
CA ILE A 153 -6.30 0.62 -0.45
C ILE A 153 -7.31 0.40 -1.58
N VAL A 154 -7.69 -0.86 -1.79
CA VAL A 154 -8.67 -1.26 -2.80
C VAL A 154 -9.64 -2.27 -2.20
N LEU A 155 -10.93 -1.95 -2.21
CA LEU A 155 -11.98 -2.91 -1.88
C LEU A 155 -12.40 -3.67 -3.14
N ASN A 156 -12.26 -4.99 -3.16
CA ASN A 156 -12.85 -5.85 -4.17
C ASN A 156 -14.19 -6.38 -3.64
N ALA A 157 -15.28 -5.68 -3.98
CA ALA A 157 -16.64 -6.10 -3.64
C ALA A 157 -17.30 -6.83 -4.82
N LYS A 158 -18.47 -7.42 -4.58
CA LYS A 158 -19.27 -8.05 -5.65
C LYS A 158 -19.75 -7.05 -6.70
N SER A 159 -20.01 -5.81 -6.29
CA SER A 159 -20.46 -4.70 -7.14
C SER A 159 -19.34 -4.11 -8.00
N GLY A 160 -18.08 -4.34 -7.63
CA GLY A 160 -16.91 -3.82 -8.33
C GLY A 160 -15.71 -3.60 -7.42
N ALA A 161 -14.66 -3.02 -8.00
CA ALA A 161 -13.47 -2.61 -7.28
C ALA A 161 -13.53 -1.10 -6.95
N TYR A 162 -13.30 -0.76 -5.68
CA TYR A 162 -13.28 0.62 -5.20
C TYR A 162 -11.89 0.97 -4.68
N GLN A 163 -11.23 1.94 -5.31
CA GLN A 163 -9.99 2.50 -4.77
C GLN A 163 -10.32 3.57 -3.73
N ALA A 164 -9.82 3.40 -2.51
CA ALA A 164 -10.05 4.38 -1.46
C ALA A 164 -9.33 5.70 -1.81
N GLN A 165 -9.99 6.83 -1.57
CA GLN A 165 -9.31 8.11 -1.52
C GLN A 165 -8.62 8.23 -0.16
N MET A 166 -7.36 8.67 -0.16
CA MET A 166 -6.61 8.97 1.05
C MET A 166 -6.64 10.48 1.29
N GLN A 167 -6.99 10.90 2.50
CA GLN A 167 -6.80 12.27 2.99
C GLN A 167 -5.92 12.19 4.24
N ASP A 168 -4.71 12.73 4.14
CA ASP A 168 -3.61 12.51 5.11
C ASP A 168 -3.33 11.01 5.29
N TYR A 169 -3.78 10.44 6.42
CA TYR A 169 -3.71 9.01 6.73
C TYR A 169 -5.08 8.35 6.80
N ARG A 170 -6.17 9.08 6.53
CA ARG A 170 -7.54 8.60 6.61
C ARG A 170 -8.05 8.18 5.24
N PHE A 171 -8.97 7.22 5.23
CA PHE A 171 -9.63 6.77 4.01
C PHE A 171 -11.11 6.47 4.23
N VAL A 172 -11.83 6.42 3.11
CA VAL A 172 -13.24 6.03 3.04
C VAL A 172 -13.41 5.04 1.89
N ILE A 173 -14.20 4.00 2.14
CA ILE A 173 -14.64 3.00 1.15
C ILE A 173 -16.14 2.71 1.36
N PRO A 174 -16.84 2.11 0.38
CA PRO A 174 -18.20 1.63 0.62
C PRO A 174 -18.20 0.54 1.70
N ASN A 175 -19.25 0.53 2.52
CA ASN A 175 -19.54 -0.57 3.44
C ASN A 175 -20.19 -1.73 2.67
N GLU A 176 -19.39 -2.45 1.90
CA GLU A 176 -19.83 -3.59 1.10
C GLU A 176 -19.03 -4.85 1.43
N PRO A 177 -19.68 -6.03 1.41
CA PRO A 177 -18.97 -7.31 1.55
C PRO A 177 -17.95 -7.49 0.43
N GLY A 178 -16.74 -7.94 0.79
CA GLY A 178 -15.65 -8.07 -0.16
C GLY A 178 -14.31 -8.33 0.52
N GLU A 179 -13.23 -8.09 -0.22
CA GLU A 179 -11.87 -8.17 0.28
C GLU A 179 -11.19 -6.82 0.15
N LEU A 180 -10.76 -6.24 1.28
CA LEU A 180 -9.97 -5.02 1.30
C LEU A 180 -8.48 -5.35 1.14
N LYS A 181 -7.93 -5.03 -0.02
CA LYS A 181 -6.51 -5.11 -0.31
C LYS A 181 -5.79 -3.86 0.15
N VAL A 182 -4.77 -4.05 0.96
CA VAL A 182 -3.95 -2.97 1.52
C VAL A 182 -2.51 -3.24 1.09
N SER A 183 -1.95 -2.37 0.26
CA SER A 183 -0.63 -2.58 -0.35
C SER A 183 0.30 -1.41 -0.13
N ARG A 184 1.60 -1.70 0.06
CA ARG A 184 2.64 -0.73 0.35
C ARG A 184 4.00 -1.31 0.00
N GLU A 185 4.81 -0.57 -0.76
CA GLU A 185 6.19 -0.96 -1.12
C GLU A 185 6.31 -2.41 -1.64
N GLY A 186 5.38 -2.82 -2.51
CA GLY A 186 5.37 -4.16 -3.13
C GLY A 186 4.85 -5.30 -2.24
N LYS A 187 4.44 -5.01 -1.00
CA LYS A 187 3.75 -5.95 -0.11
C LYS A 187 2.25 -5.70 -0.11
N GLU A 188 1.45 -6.74 0.13
CA GLU A 188 0.00 -6.69 0.19
C GLU A 188 -0.53 -7.54 1.36
N ILE A 189 -1.57 -7.05 2.02
CA ILE A 189 -2.42 -7.83 2.92
C ILE A 189 -3.88 -7.74 2.45
N ALA A 190 -4.66 -8.77 2.75
CA ALA A 190 -6.09 -8.84 2.45
C ALA A 190 -6.89 -8.92 3.75
N ILE A 191 -7.91 -8.08 3.87
CA ILE A 191 -8.82 -8.04 5.03
C ILE A 191 -10.23 -8.38 4.52
N PRO A 192 -10.82 -9.53 4.91
CA PRO A 192 -12.18 -9.85 4.52
C PRO A 192 -13.16 -8.89 5.21
N LEU A 193 -14.06 -8.29 4.44
CA LEU A 193 -15.14 -7.43 4.92
C LEU A 193 -16.49 -8.15 4.74
N GLY A 194 -17.36 -8.05 5.75
CA GLY A 194 -18.74 -8.48 5.63
C GLY A 194 -18.96 -9.99 5.53
N GLN A 195 -18.08 -10.80 6.13
CA GLN A 195 -18.43 -12.20 6.44
C GLN A 195 -19.02 -12.24 7.87
N PRO A 196 -20.27 -12.69 8.04
CA PRO A 196 -20.86 -12.91 9.36
C PRO A 196 -20.14 -14.04 10.13
#